data_AF-A0A225VLG6-F1
#
_entry.id   AF-A0A225VLG6-F1
#
_cell.length_a   1.000
_cell.length_b   1.000
_cell.length_c   1.000
_cell.angle_alpha   90.00
_cell.angle_beta   90.00
_cell.angle_gamma   90.00
#
_symmetry.space_group_name_H-M   'P 1'
#
loop_
_entity.id
_entity.type
_entity.pdbx_description
1 polymer ?
#
loop_
_entity_poly.entity_id
_entity_poly.type
_entity_poly.pdbx_seq_one_letter_code
_entity_poly.pdbx_strand_id
1 'polypeptide(L)'
;MQTQFQTQIQQANSRFEYLLGSQGDRRKKDPPTYEGKFGEDLELWIFATEEYYANKRGLMEADTSDFVTMISSSLGKSVLNWYRAFSCNVKLQQRLRPGGLFKLKLRKRFRPKDFEYNLRERLFQLKQQGNYT
;
A
#
# COMPACT_ATOMS: atom_id res chain seq x y z
N MET A 1 -8.65 42.11 19.93
CA MET A 1 -7.66 41.00 20.05
C MET A 1 -8.27 39.62 19.81
N GLN A 2 -9.47 39.32 20.31
CA GLN A 2 -10.11 37.99 20.13
C GLN A 2 -10.34 37.61 18.65
N THR A 3 -10.71 38.58 17.81
CA THR A 3 -10.98 38.38 16.38
C THR A 3 -9.74 37.98 15.59
N GLN A 4 -8.58 38.59 15.87
CA GLN A 4 -7.31 38.25 15.19
C GLN A 4 -6.87 36.82 15.49
N PHE A 5 -7.04 36.34 16.73
CA PHE A 5 -6.69 34.98 17.12
C PHE A 5 -7.58 33.95 16.42
N GLN A 6 -8.88 34.21 16.32
CA GLN A 6 -9.82 33.37 15.57
C GLN A 6 -9.47 33.32 14.08
N THR A 7 -9.13 34.45 13.46
CA THR A 7 -8.70 34.49 12.06
C THR A 7 -7.43 33.69 11.84
N GLN A 8 -6.46 33.75 12.77
CA GLN A 8 -5.22 32.99 12.70
C GLN A 8 -5.47 31.48 12.81
N ILE A 9 -6.32 31.04 13.74
CA ILE A 9 -6.70 29.62 13.86
C ILE A 9 -7.42 29.15 12.60
N GLN A 10 -8.36 29.94 12.08
CA GLN A 10 -9.10 29.57 10.87
C GLN A 10 -8.16 29.44 9.67
N GLN A 11 -7.22 30.38 9.51
CA GLN A 11 -6.23 30.34 8.43
C GLN A 11 -5.25 29.16 8.59
N ALA A 12 -4.84 28.83 9.82
CA ALA A 12 -4.01 27.66 10.10
C ALA A 12 -4.74 26.35 9.75
N ASN A 13 -6.03 26.25 10.10
CA ASN A 13 -6.86 25.09 9.76
C ASN A 13 -7.04 24.96 8.24
N SER A 14 -7.36 26.05 7.54
CA SER A 14 -7.46 26.03 6.06
C SER A 14 -6.15 25.62 5.39
N ARG A 15 -5.01 26.06 5.93
CA ARG A 15 -3.68 25.70 5.44
C ARG A 15 -3.36 24.22 5.73
N PHE A 16 -3.78 23.71 6.88
CA PHE A 16 -3.63 22.31 7.24
C PHE A 16 -4.46 21.40 6.33
N GLU A 17 -5.72 21.75 6.09
CA GLU A 17 -6.59 21.05 5.12
C GLU A 17 -6.02 21.09 3.70
N TYR A 18 -5.47 22.23 3.26
CA TYR A 18 -4.79 22.33 1.97
C TYR A 18 -3.52 21.45 1.91
N LEU A 19 -2.75 21.37 3.00
CA LEU A 19 -1.57 20.50 3.07
C LEU A 19 -1.95 19.00 3.06
N LEU A 20 -3.06 18.63 3.68
CA LEU A 20 -3.62 17.27 3.62
C LEU A 20 -4.11 16.94 2.20
N GLY A 21 -4.85 17.85 1.55
CA GLY A 21 -5.33 17.68 0.18
C GLY A 21 -4.19 17.61 -0.86
N SER A 22 -3.19 18.48 -0.72
CA SER A 22 -2.01 18.51 -1.61
C SER A 22 -1.03 17.35 -1.39
N GLN A 23 -1.17 16.58 -0.31
CA GLN A 23 -0.41 15.34 -0.12
C GLN A 23 -0.79 14.28 -1.17
N GLY A 24 -2.00 14.35 -1.73
CA GLY A 24 -2.43 13.54 -2.87
C GLY A 24 -1.64 13.83 -4.17
N ASP A 25 -1.21 15.08 -4.37
CA ASP A 25 -0.46 15.53 -5.54
C ASP A 25 1.07 15.35 -5.42
N ARG A 26 1.58 14.96 -4.25
CA ARG A 26 3.03 14.71 -4.04
C ARG A 26 3.58 13.51 -4.81
N ARG A 27 2.75 12.76 -5.54
CA ARG A 27 3.16 11.52 -6.21
C ARG A 27 3.16 11.67 -7.72
N LYS A 28 4.13 12.42 -8.23
CA LYS A 28 4.49 12.44 -9.66
C LYS A 28 5.25 11.19 -10.13
N LYS A 29 5.49 10.23 -9.24
CA LYS A 29 6.21 8.98 -9.53
C LYS A 29 5.19 7.87 -9.74
N ASP A 30 5.50 6.93 -10.63
CA ASP A 30 4.68 5.74 -10.85
C ASP A 30 4.46 4.95 -9.56
N PRO A 31 3.32 4.23 -9.42
CA PRO A 31 3.10 3.34 -8.29
C PRO A 31 4.20 2.27 -8.23
N PRO A 32 4.62 1.84 -7.02
CA PRO A 32 5.64 0.80 -6.88
C PRO A 32 5.17 -0.49 -7.56
N THR A 33 6.05 -1.09 -8.37
CA THR A 33 5.75 -2.33 -9.10
C THR A 33 6.27 -3.55 -8.34
N TYR A 34 5.52 -4.66 -8.37
CA TYR A 34 5.94 -5.94 -7.78
C TYR A 34 6.05 -7.03 -8.84
N GLU A 35 7.26 -7.52 -9.09
CA GLU A 35 7.53 -8.53 -10.12
C GLU A 35 7.27 -9.96 -9.63
N GLY A 36 7.22 -10.17 -8.31
CA GLY A 36 7.09 -11.49 -7.71
C GLY A 36 8.38 -12.30 -7.83
N LYS A 37 9.52 -11.63 -7.88
CA LYS A 37 10.84 -12.26 -7.97
C LYS A 37 11.33 -12.69 -6.58
N PHE A 38 12.21 -13.68 -6.55
CA PHE A 38 12.91 -14.05 -5.32
C PHE A 38 13.74 -12.86 -4.81
N GLY A 39 13.66 -12.58 -3.51
CA GLY A 39 14.33 -11.45 -2.87
C GLY A 39 13.53 -10.14 -2.83
N GLU A 40 12.43 -10.01 -3.59
CA GLU A 40 11.53 -8.87 -3.44
C GLU A 40 10.70 -8.98 -2.15
N ASP A 41 10.59 -7.86 -1.44
CA ASP A 41 9.83 -7.79 -0.20
C ASP A 41 8.35 -7.50 -0.47
N LEU A 42 7.54 -8.55 -0.39
CA LEU A 42 6.10 -8.46 -0.62
C LEU A 42 5.39 -7.55 0.40
N GLU A 43 5.78 -7.60 1.67
CA GLU A 43 5.10 -6.81 2.71
C GLU A 43 5.44 -5.33 2.56
N LEU A 44 6.69 -5.01 2.24
CA LEU A 44 7.09 -3.64 1.93
C LEU A 44 6.35 -3.11 0.70
N TRP A 45 6.17 -3.94 -0.35
CA TRP A 45 5.40 -3.52 -1.52
C TRP A 45 3.92 -3.29 -1.20
N ILE A 46 3.29 -4.17 -0.41
CA ILE A 46 1.90 -3.97 0.05
C ILE A 46 1.79 -2.64 0.80
N PHE A 47 2.68 -2.40 1.75
CA PHE A 47 2.71 -1.16 2.53
C PHE A 47 2.90 0.07 1.64
N ALA A 48 3.91 0.07 0.76
CA ALA A 48 4.20 1.19 -0.13
C ALA A 48 3.06 1.46 -1.13
N THR A 49 2.33 0.42 -1.55
CA THR A 49 1.16 0.54 -2.44
C THR A 49 -0.08 1.05 -1.69
N GLU A 50 -0.27 0.65 -0.44
CA GLU A 50 -1.35 1.20 0.40
C GLU A 50 -1.09 2.66 0.75
N GLU A 51 0.15 2.97 1.15
CA GLU A 51 0.57 4.34 1.31
C GLU A 51 0.37 5.07 -0.01
N TYR A 52 0.83 4.49 -1.12
CA TYR A 52 0.44 4.72 -2.53
C TYR A 52 -0.81 5.58 -2.71
N TYR A 53 -1.89 4.88 -2.39
CA TYR A 53 -3.27 5.22 -2.65
C TYR A 53 -3.99 5.61 -1.35
N ALA A 54 -3.28 6.15 -0.35
CA ALA A 54 -3.88 6.52 0.94
C ALA A 54 -5.05 7.52 0.79
N ASN A 55 -5.03 8.38 -0.23
CA ASN A 55 -6.15 9.28 -0.58
C ASN A 55 -7.39 8.55 -1.11
N LYS A 56 -7.27 7.26 -1.45
CA LYS A 56 -8.33 6.37 -1.92
C LYS A 56 -8.64 5.29 -0.88
N ARG A 57 -8.37 5.55 0.39
CA ARG A 57 -8.66 4.61 1.49
C ARG A 57 -10.10 4.12 1.50
N GLY A 58 -11.07 4.96 1.13
CA GLY A 58 -12.48 4.54 0.97
C GLY A 58 -12.66 3.39 -0.04
N LEU A 59 -11.88 3.37 -1.13
CA LEU A 59 -11.90 2.25 -2.09
C LEU A 59 -11.17 1.00 -1.55
N MET A 60 -10.17 1.17 -0.68
CA MET A 60 -9.44 0.04 -0.06
C MET A 60 -10.28 -0.71 0.95
N GLU A 61 -11.07 0.03 1.73
CA GLU A 61 -11.91 -0.48 2.81
C GLU A 61 -13.28 -0.94 2.31
N ALA A 62 -13.70 -0.48 1.12
CA ALA A 62 -14.90 -0.96 0.46
C ALA A 62 -14.81 -2.45 0.13
N ASP A 63 -15.95 -3.15 0.24
CA ASP A 63 -16.09 -4.55 -0.21
C ASP A 63 -16.30 -4.64 -1.73
N THR A 64 -15.52 -3.85 -2.49
CA THR A 64 -15.55 -3.84 -3.96
C THR A 64 -14.20 -4.25 -4.54
N SER A 65 -14.21 -4.66 -5.81
CA SER A 65 -12.99 -5.03 -6.52
C SER A 65 -12.21 -3.83 -7.06
N ASP A 66 -12.66 -2.61 -6.82
CA ASP A 66 -12.18 -1.42 -7.52
C ASP A 66 -10.73 -1.12 -7.13
N PHE A 67 -10.42 -1.22 -5.84
CA PHE A 67 -9.05 -1.06 -5.37
C PHE A 67 -8.12 -2.13 -5.94
N VAL A 68 -8.54 -3.39 -5.94
CA VAL A 68 -7.75 -4.49 -6.50
C VAL A 68 -7.52 -4.32 -8.00
N THR A 69 -8.51 -3.79 -8.72
CA THR A 69 -8.40 -3.50 -10.16
C THR A 69 -7.45 -2.34 -10.39
N MET A 70 -7.52 -1.29 -9.56
CA MET A 70 -6.63 -0.14 -9.63
C MET A 70 -5.17 -0.50 -9.44
N ILE A 71 -4.85 -1.33 -8.44
CA ILE A 71 -3.46 -1.76 -8.19
C ILE A 71 -3.00 -2.86 -9.15
N SER A 72 -3.88 -3.44 -9.98
CA SER A 72 -3.49 -4.51 -10.90
C SER A 72 -2.50 -4.03 -11.98
N SER A 73 -2.48 -2.73 -12.28
CA SER A 73 -1.54 -2.12 -13.23
C SER A 73 -0.11 -2.04 -12.69
N SER A 74 0.08 -2.10 -11.36
CA SER A 74 1.42 -2.13 -10.74
C SER A 74 1.92 -3.55 -10.47
N LEU A 75 1.24 -4.57 -11.00
CA LEU A 75 1.71 -5.95 -10.95
C LEU A 75 2.63 -6.23 -12.14
N GLY A 76 3.84 -6.71 -11.85
CA GLY A 76 4.74 -7.24 -12.87
C GLY A 76 4.19 -8.49 -13.53
N LYS A 77 4.81 -8.90 -14.63
CA LYS A 77 4.25 -9.90 -15.58
C LYS A 77 3.84 -11.22 -14.90
N SER A 78 4.69 -11.75 -14.02
CA SER A 78 4.46 -13.02 -13.32
C SER A 78 3.24 -12.93 -12.39
N VAL A 79 3.20 -11.88 -11.57
CA VAL A 79 2.12 -11.65 -10.61
C VAL A 79 0.82 -11.32 -11.32
N LEU A 80 0.87 -10.56 -12.42
CA LEU A 80 -0.28 -10.24 -13.24
C LEU A 80 -0.89 -11.49 -13.88
N ASN A 81 -0.06 -12.43 -14.37
CA ASN A 81 -0.55 -13.69 -14.93
C ASN A 81 -1.29 -14.53 -13.87
N TRP A 82 -0.71 -14.62 -12.67
CA TRP A 82 -1.38 -15.25 -11.53
C TRP A 82 -2.69 -14.52 -11.15
N TYR A 83 -2.67 -13.19 -11.12
CA TYR A 83 -3.84 -12.37 -10.80
C TYR A 83 -4.98 -12.62 -11.78
N ARG A 84 -4.71 -12.77 -13.09
CA ARG A 84 -5.73 -13.11 -14.09
C ARG A 84 -6.41 -14.45 -13.79
N ALA A 85 -5.63 -15.49 -13.47
CA ALA A 85 -6.16 -16.79 -13.10
C ALA A 85 -6.98 -16.74 -11.79
N PHE A 86 -6.46 -16.05 -10.77
CA PHE A 86 -7.16 -15.78 -9.52
C PHE A 86 -8.48 -15.03 -9.76
N SER A 87 -8.46 -14.02 -10.63
CA SER A 87 -9.62 -13.22 -11.00
C SER A 87 -10.73 -14.05 -11.60
N CYS A 88 -10.40 -14.94 -12.54
CA CYS A 88 -11.36 -15.84 -13.16
C CYS A 88 -11.97 -16.80 -12.13
N ASN A 89 -11.15 -17.39 -11.25
CA ASN A 89 -11.64 -18.30 -10.22
C ASN A 89 -12.62 -17.62 -9.25
N VAL A 90 -12.33 -16.40 -8.81
CA VAL A 90 -13.22 -15.66 -7.90
C VAL A 90 -14.54 -15.28 -8.58
N LYS A 91 -14.51 -14.87 -9.86
CA LYS A 91 -15.74 -14.59 -10.63
C LYS A 91 -16.65 -15.83 -10.73
N LEU A 92 -16.07 -17.00 -10.97
CA LEU A 92 -16.83 -18.26 -11.02
C LEU A 92 -17.50 -18.60 -9.69
N GLN A 93 -16.91 -18.18 -8.57
CA GLN A 93 -17.47 -18.39 -7.23
C GLN A 93 -18.45 -17.29 -6.78
N GLN A 94 -18.77 -16.32 -7.64
CA GLN A 94 -19.63 -15.15 -7.36
C GLN A 94 -19.26 -14.38 -6.08
N ARG A 95 -17.98 -14.41 -5.67
CA ARG A 95 -17.51 -13.66 -4.51
C ARG A 95 -17.05 -12.27 -4.94
N LEU A 96 -17.50 -11.23 -4.22
CA LEU A 96 -16.87 -9.92 -4.28
C LEU A 96 -15.39 -10.05 -3.89
N ARG A 97 -14.55 -9.13 -4.38
CA ARG A 97 -13.10 -9.15 -4.11
C ARG A 97 -12.72 -8.07 -3.12
N PRO A 98 -12.93 -8.28 -1.80
CA PRO A 98 -12.34 -7.39 -0.82
C PRO A 98 -10.82 -7.41 -0.97
N GLY A 99 -10.18 -6.24 -0.84
CA GLY A 99 -8.73 -6.09 -0.90
C GLY A 99 -7.99 -7.01 0.08
N GLY A 100 -8.63 -7.37 1.21
CA GLY A 100 -8.13 -8.36 2.16
C GLY A 100 -7.96 -9.76 1.56
N LEU A 101 -8.91 -10.24 0.75
CA LEU A 101 -8.81 -11.56 0.11
C LEU A 101 -7.68 -11.60 -0.92
N PHE A 102 -7.51 -10.53 -1.70
CA PHE A 102 -6.40 -10.38 -2.62
C PHE A 102 -5.06 -10.45 -1.87
N LYS A 103 -4.87 -9.62 -0.84
CA LYS A 103 -3.65 -9.61 -0.01
C LYS A 103 -3.36 -10.98 0.62
N LEU A 104 -4.38 -11.67 1.12
CA LEU A 104 -4.25 -13.02 1.68
C LEU A 104 -3.76 -14.04 0.65
N LYS A 105 -4.37 -14.07 -0.53
CA LYS A 105 -4.00 -15.03 -1.59
C LYS A 105 -2.63 -14.70 -2.20
N LEU A 106 -2.31 -13.41 -2.31
CA LEU A 106 -1.00 -12.93 -2.75
C LEU A 106 0.10 -13.42 -1.79
N ARG A 107 -0.08 -13.22 -0.48
CA ARG A 107 0.83 -13.72 0.56
C ARG A 107 1.00 -15.23 0.51
N LYS A 108 -0.10 -15.97 0.39
CA LYS A 108 -0.04 -17.44 0.28
C LYS A 108 0.79 -17.92 -0.92
N ARG A 109 0.83 -17.14 -2.00
CA ARG A 109 1.53 -17.52 -3.23
C ARG A 109 2.98 -17.05 -3.28
N PHE A 110 3.25 -15.81 -2.87
CA PHE A 110 4.53 -15.13 -3.13
C PHE A 110 5.35 -14.87 -1.86
N ARG A 111 4.78 -15.01 -0.66
CA ARG A 111 5.57 -14.88 0.57
C ARG A 111 6.51 -16.09 0.71
N PRO A 112 7.83 -15.88 0.90
CA PRO A 112 8.76 -16.96 1.19
C PRO A 112 8.34 -17.74 2.45
N LYS A 113 8.55 -19.06 2.47
CA LYS A 113 8.17 -19.90 3.63
C LYS A 113 9.00 -19.59 4.87
N ASP A 114 10.23 -19.19 4.64
CA ASP A 114 11.26 -18.78 5.60
C ASP A 114 11.20 -17.28 5.92
N PHE A 115 10.15 -16.56 5.49
CA PHE A 115 10.02 -15.11 5.70
C PHE A 115 10.23 -14.70 7.16
N GLU A 116 9.61 -15.40 8.12
CA GLU A 116 9.76 -15.07 9.54
C GLU A 116 11.19 -15.28 10.04
N TYR A 117 11.86 -16.33 9.56
CA TYR A 117 13.26 -16.60 9.90
C TYR A 117 14.16 -15.50 9.32
N ASN A 118 14.02 -15.19 8.03
CA ASN A 118 14.78 -14.14 7.36
C ASN A 118 14.54 -12.75 7.99
N LEU A 119 13.30 -12.47 8.41
CA LEU A 119 12.98 -11.23 9.12
C LEU A 119 13.68 -11.17 10.48
N ARG A 120 13.64 -12.25 11.26
CA ARG A 120 14.36 -12.33 12.55
C ARG A 120 15.86 -12.18 12.37
N GLU A 121 16.44 -12.83 11.37
CA GLU A 121 17.86 -12.73 11.07
C GLU A 121 18.25 -11.28 10.72
N ARG A 122 17.48 -10.62 9.84
CA ARG A 122 17.71 -9.20 9.50
C ARG A 122 17.60 -8.28 10.72
N LEU A 123 16.60 -8.50 11.57
CA LEU A 123 16.43 -7.74 12.82
C LEU A 123 17.58 -7.98 13.81
N PHE A 124 18.13 -9.19 13.86
CA PHE A 124 19.29 -9.49 14.68
C PHE A 124 20.58 -8.83 14.15
N GLN A 125 20.73 -8.76 12.83
CA GLN A 125 21.88 -8.12 12.17
C GLN A 125 21.80 -6.59 12.20
N LEU A 126 20.63 -6.01 12.47
CA LEU A 126 20.43 -4.57 12.63
C LEU A 126 21.16 -4.08 13.89
N LYS A 127 22.37 -3.56 13.70
CA LYS A 127 23.12 -2.83 14.72
C LYS A 127 22.88 -1.33 14.54
N GLN A 128 22.46 -0.65 15.59
CA GLN A 128 22.37 0.80 15.61
C GLN A 128 23.79 1.39 15.52
N GLN A 129 24.14 1.96 14.37
CA GLN A 129 25.31 2.81 14.28
C GLN A 129 24.91 4.21 14.77
N GLY A 130 25.18 4.48 16.05
CA GLY A 130 25.01 5.81 16.60
C GLY A 130 26.14 6.72 16.15
N ASN A 131 25.90 7.56 15.15
CA ASN A 131 26.70 8.78 14.98
C ASN A 131 26.07 9.86 15.84
N TYR A 132 26.46 9.90 17.11
CA TYR A 132 26.30 11.07 17.95
C TYR A 132 27.60 11.88 17.82
N THR A 133 27.56 12.93 17.00
CA THR A 133 28.52 14.04 17.01
C THR A 133 27.75 15.34 17.15
#